data_AF-A0AAF0I157-F1
#
_entry.id   AF-A0AAF0I157-F1
#
_cell.length_a   1.000
_cell.length_b   1.000
_cell.length_c   1.000
_cell.angle_alpha   90.00
_cell.angle_beta   90.00
_cell.angle_gamma   90.00
#
_symmetry.space_group_name_H-M   'P 1'
#
loop_
_entity.id
_entity.type
_entity.pdbx_description
1 polymer ?
#
loop_
_entity_poly.entity_id
_entity_poly.type
_entity_poly.pdbx_seq_one_letter_code
_entity_poly.pdbx_strand_id
1 'polypeptide(L)'
;MIAGSLLLASCASISPESRVRAGLIDAGLSPKMAGCMAERMVDRLSIAQLRRLQSIASLHKSHMGKMSMDELLYKVRALEDPEIFLVTSKAAIHCSF
;
A
#
# COMPACT_ATOMS: atom_id res chain seq x y z
N MET A 1 -5.35 43.75 9.64
CA MET A 1 -4.75 42.45 10.05
C MET A 1 -4.73 41.53 8.84
N ILE A 2 -3.70 40.70 8.79
CA ILE A 2 -3.11 40.06 7.60
C ILE A 2 -4.04 39.02 6.97
N ALA A 3 -3.91 38.92 5.65
CA ALA A 3 -4.50 37.97 4.72
C ALA A 3 -4.48 36.51 5.21
N GLY A 4 -5.64 35.86 5.14
CA GLY A 4 -5.76 34.40 5.22
C GLY A 4 -6.11 33.85 3.85
N SER A 5 -5.10 33.67 2.99
CA SER A 5 -5.24 32.92 1.74
C SER A 5 -5.64 31.48 2.07
N LEU A 6 -6.91 31.12 1.87
CA LEU A 6 -7.29 29.70 1.83
C LEU A 6 -6.62 29.09 0.60
N LEU A 7 -5.57 28.33 0.86
CA LEU A 7 -4.90 27.48 -0.11
C LEU A 7 -5.96 26.61 -0.80
N LEU A 8 -6.05 26.73 -2.11
CA LEU A 8 -6.76 25.80 -2.97
C LEU A 8 -6.09 24.42 -2.79
N ALA A 9 -6.64 23.59 -1.92
CA ALA A 9 -6.44 22.16 -1.97
C ALA A 9 -7.23 21.64 -3.19
N SER A 10 -6.74 21.94 -4.39
CA SER A 10 -7.07 21.18 -5.61
C SER A 10 -6.44 19.80 -5.47
N CYS A 11 -6.94 19.01 -4.52
CA CYS A 11 -6.56 17.62 -4.42
C CYS A 11 -7.31 16.92 -5.55
N ALA A 12 -6.59 16.63 -6.64
CA ALA A 12 -6.83 15.37 -7.33
C ALA A 12 -6.74 14.29 -6.25
N SER A 13 -7.90 13.88 -5.72
CA SER A 13 -8.00 12.88 -4.67
C SER A 13 -7.60 11.56 -5.29
N ILE A 14 -6.30 11.31 -5.38
CA ILE A 14 -5.75 10.00 -5.74
C ILE A 14 -6.40 9.02 -4.78
N SER A 15 -7.21 8.11 -5.34
CA SER A 15 -7.93 7.09 -4.59
C SER A 15 -6.96 6.36 -3.64
N PRO A 16 -7.38 6.04 -2.41
CA PRO A 16 -6.60 5.19 -1.51
C PRO A 16 -6.08 3.93 -2.21
N GLU A 17 -6.90 3.35 -3.09
CA GLU A 17 -6.54 2.18 -3.91
C GLU A 17 -5.37 2.49 -4.84
N SER A 18 -5.43 3.60 -5.58
CA SER A 18 -4.37 4.00 -6.49
C SER A 18 -3.05 4.28 -5.74
N ARG A 19 -3.11 4.82 -4.51
CA ARG A 19 -1.92 5.00 -3.66
C ARG A 19 -1.34 3.67 -3.20
N VAL A 20 -2.19 2.74 -2.76
CA VAL A 20 -1.75 1.41 -2.32
C VAL A 20 -1.15 0.65 -3.49
N ARG A 21 -1.82 0.66 -4.65
CA ARG A 21 -1.32 0.05 -5.89
C ARG A 21 0.03 0.61 -6.28
N ALA A 22 0.20 1.93 -6.27
CA ALA A 22 1.48 2.56 -6.56
C ALA A 22 2.57 2.10 -5.56
N GLY A 23 2.27 2.10 -4.26
CA GLY A 23 3.22 1.60 -3.25
C GLY A 23 3.60 0.13 -3.43
N LEU A 24 2.66 -0.73 -3.83
CA LEU A 24 2.93 -2.14 -4.13
C LEU A 24 3.79 -2.31 -5.39
N ILE A 25 3.54 -1.53 -6.44
CA ILE A 25 4.36 -1.52 -7.66
C ILE A 25 5.77 -0.99 -7.35
N ASP A 26 5.86 0.08 -6.58
CA ASP A 26 7.13 0.66 -6.12
C ASP A 26 7.91 -0.31 -5.22
N ALA A 27 7.19 -1.15 -4.47
CA ALA A 27 7.77 -2.27 -3.75
C ALA A 27 8.25 -3.39 -4.68
N GLY A 28 7.95 -3.38 -5.99
CA GLY A 28 8.44 -4.35 -6.96
C GLY A 28 7.43 -5.44 -7.34
N LEU A 29 6.18 -5.33 -6.90
CA LEU A 29 5.10 -6.22 -7.36
C LEU A 29 4.73 -5.90 -8.82
N SER A 30 4.28 -6.92 -9.56
CA SER A 30 3.76 -6.70 -10.91
C SER A 30 2.48 -5.83 -10.86
N PRO A 31 2.22 -4.99 -11.89
CA PRO A 31 1.03 -4.13 -11.91
C PRO A 31 -0.31 -4.87 -11.82
N LYS A 32 -0.37 -6.13 -12.27
CA LYS A 32 -1.55 -7.01 -12.15
C LYS A 32 -1.77 -7.44 -10.69
N MET A 33 -0.73 -7.93 -10.03
CA MET A 33 -0.77 -8.31 -8.61
C MET A 33 -1.12 -7.13 -7.71
N ALA A 34 -0.44 -6.00 -7.92
CA ALA A 34 -0.64 -4.78 -7.14
C ALA A 34 -2.07 -4.25 -7.27
N GLY A 35 -2.70 -4.35 -8.45
CA GLY A 35 -4.10 -3.96 -8.64
C GLY A 35 -5.06 -4.86 -7.84
N CYS A 36 -4.96 -6.17 -8.01
CA CYS A 36 -5.82 -7.14 -7.31
C CYS A 36 -5.69 -7.05 -5.77
N MET A 37 -4.47 -6.82 -5.27
CA MET A 37 -4.24 -6.66 -3.83
C MET A 37 -4.76 -5.31 -3.32
N ALA A 38 -4.56 -4.22 -4.06
CA ALA A 38 -5.01 -2.89 -3.64
C ALA A 38 -6.53 -2.82 -3.49
N GLU A 39 -7.30 -3.37 -4.43
CA GLU A 39 -8.77 -3.44 -4.38
C GLU A 39 -9.24 -4.15 -3.09
N ARG A 40 -8.69 -5.34 -2.81
CA ARG A 40 -9.04 -6.12 -1.60
C ARG A 40 -8.61 -5.45 -0.29
N MET A 41 -7.52 -4.70 -0.32
CA MET A 41 -6.99 -3.99 0.85
C MET A 41 -7.86 -2.78 1.19
N VAL A 42 -8.30 -1.97 0.21
CA VAL A 42 -9.17 -0.82 0.50
C VAL A 42 -10.55 -1.22 0.98
N ASP A 43 -11.03 -2.41 0.60
CA ASP A 43 -12.29 -2.98 1.06
C ASP A 43 -12.26 -3.46 2.52
N ARG A 44 -11.07 -3.69 3.09
CA ARG A 44 -10.89 -4.36 4.39
C ARG A 44 -10.08 -3.56 5.40
N LEU A 45 -9.18 -2.69 4.94
CA LEU A 45 -8.29 -1.91 5.80
C LEU A 45 -8.75 -0.46 5.89
N SER A 46 -8.65 0.11 7.08
CA SER A 46 -8.86 1.55 7.28
C SER A 46 -7.75 2.38 6.60
N ILE A 47 -8.03 3.65 6.31
CA ILE A 47 -7.04 4.58 5.73
C ILE A 47 -5.76 4.67 6.58
N ALA A 48 -5.87 4.58 7.90
CA ALA A 48 -4.72 4.59 8.80
C ALA A 48 -3.83 3.34 8.60
N GLN A 49 -4.43 2.16 8.43
CA GLN A 49 -3.72 0.91 8.18
C GLN A 49 -3.08 0.87 6.80
N LEU A 50 -3.76 1.40 5.77
CA LEU A 50 -3.20 1.54 4.43
C LEU A 50 -1.96 2.44 4.42
N ARG A 51 -1.96 3.53 5.19
CA ARG A 51 -0.79 4.40 5.32
C ARG A 51 0.39 3.69 6.00
N ARG A 52 0.12 2.89 7.04
CA ARG A 52 1.15 2.06 7.69
C ARG A 52 1.74 1.04 6.71
N LEU A 53 0.90 0.33 5.96
CA LEU A 53 1.34 -0.60 4.93
C LEU A 53 2.22 0.08 3.87
N GLN A 54 1.79 1.24 3.35
CA GLN A 54 2.56 2.02 2.37
C GLN A 54 3.92 2.46 2.90
N SER A 55 4.01 2.80 4.18
CA SER A 55 5.29 3.20 4.80
C SER A 55 6.32 2.08 4.79
N ILE A 56 5.91 0.82 4.79
CA ILE A 56 6.82 -0.32 4.67
C ILE A 56 7.14 -0.65 3.22
N ALA A 57 6.15 -0.60 2.35
CA ALA A 57 6.35 -0.81 0.93
C ALA A 57 7.38 0.19 0.36
N SER A 58 7.32 1.44 0.79
CA SER A 58 8.27 2.48 0.38
C SER A 58 9.69 2.26 0.93
N LEU A 59 9.86 1.58 2.07
CA LEU A 59 11.18 1.21 2.60
C LEU A 59 11.91 0.20 1.70
N HIS A 60 11.19 -0.64 0.96
CA HIS A 60 11.79 -1.56 -0.01
C HIS A 60 12.35 -0.86 -1.25
N LYS A 61 11.84 0.33 -1.63
CA LYS A 61 12.36 1.11 -2.78
C LYS A 61 13.89 1.28 -2.75
N SER A 62 14.50 1.30 -1.57
CA SER A 62 15.95 1.39 -1.37
C SER A 62 16.72 0.15 -1.85
N HIS A 63 16.05 -0.98 -2.06
CA HIS A 63 16.57 -2.17 -2.72
C HIS A 63 15.96 -2.25 -4.13
N MET A 64 16.77 -2.01 -5.16
CA MET A 64 16.33 -2.00 -6.58
C MET A 64 15.97 -3.40 -7.14
N GLY A 65 15.57 -4.34 -6.28
CA GLY A 65 15.18 -5.70 -6.66
C GLY A 65 13.68 -5.83 -6.95
N LYS A 66 13.29 -6.87 -7.68
CA LYS A 66 11.89 -7.32 -7.70
C LYS A 66 11.60 -8.00 -6.38
N MET A 67 10.65 -7.47 -5.62
CA MET A 67 10.24 -8.07 -4.35
C MET A 67 9.40 -9.32 -4.59
N SER A 68 9.77 -10.39 -3.90
CA SER A 68 8.99 -11.62 -3.85
C SER A 68 7.81 -11.49 -2.87
N MET A 69 6.83 -12.39 -2.98
CA MET A 69 5.71 -12.42 -2.04
C MET A 69 6.16 -12.77 -0.62
N ASP A 70 7.17 -13.63 -0.46
CA ASP A 70 7.77 -13.95 0.83
C ASP A 70 8.43 -12.72 1.48
N GLU A 71 9.15 -11.90 0.70
CA GLU A 71 9.74 -10.66 1.21
C GLU A 71 8.67 -9.65 1.64
N LEU A 72 7.54 -9.57 0.91
CA LEU A 72 6.37 -8.78 1.32
C LEU A 72 5.80 -9.22 2.65
N LEU A 73 5.53 -10.51 2.81
CA LEU A 73 4.95 -11.04 4.05
C LEU A 73 5.91 -10.90 5.22
N TYR A 74 7.23 -11.03 4.99
CA TYR A 74 8.24 -10.80 6.01
C TYR A 74 8.22 -9.35 6.51
N LYS A 75 8.21 -8.37 5.61
CA LYS A 75 8.18 -6.95 6.01
C LYS A 75 6.84 -6.55 6.63
N VAL A 76 5.73 -7.07 6.11
CA VAL A 76 4.41 -6.80 6.69
C VAL A 76 4.30 -7.39 8.10
N ARG A 77 4.92 -8.54 8.37
CA ARG A 77 5.01 -9.08 9.74
C ARG A 77 5.73 -8.12 10.69
N ALA A 78 6.72 -7.37 10.21
CA ALA A 78 7.43 -6.36 11.01
C ALA A 78 6.58 -5.13 11.36
N LEU A 79 5.36 -4.97 10.83
CA LEU A 79 4.41 -3.94 11.28
C LEU A 79 3.81 -4.24 12.65
N GLU A 80 3.91 -5.49 13.12
CA GLU A 80 3.24 -5.98 14.33
C GLU A 80 1.73 -5.72 14.33
N ASP A 81 1.14 -5.59 13.13
CA ASP A 81 -0.29 -5.40 12.92
C ASP A 81 -0.90 -6.69 12.36
N PRO A 82 -1.62 -7.48 13.19
CA PRO A 82 -2.13 -8.78 12.78
C PRO A 82 -3.19 -8.66 11.69
N GLU A 83 -3.95 -7.56 11.63
CA GLU A 83 -4.97 -7.36 10.61
C GLU A 83 -4.34 -7.06 9.24
N ILE A 84 -3.32 -6.20 9.19
CA ILE A 84 -2.57 -5.94 7.96
C ILE A 84 -1.92 -7.24 7.45
N PHE A 85 -1.33 -8.06 8.33
CA PHE A 85 -0.73 -9.33 7.94
C PHE A 85 -1.77 -10.32 7.38
N LEU A 86 -2.93 -10.45 8.04
CA LEU A 86 -4.00 -11.36 7.60
C LEU A 86 -4.57 -10.96 6.25
N VAL A 87 -4.90 -9.68 6.07
CA VAL A 87 -5.48 -9.16 4.82
C VAL A 87 -4.45 -9.27 3.69
N THR A 88 -3.19 -8.92 3.94
CA THR A 88 -2.13 -9.01 2.92
C THR A 88 -1.88 -10.46 2.51
N SER A 89 -1.80 -11.38 3.46
CA SER A 89 -1.61 -12.82 3.18
C SER A 89 -2.76 -13.40 2.37
N LYS A 90 -4.01 -13.07 2.73
CA LYS A 90 -5.20 -13.48 1.97
C LYS A 90 -5.21 -12.90 0.57
N ALA A 91 -4.88 -11.62 0.43
CA ALA A 91 -4.81 -10.97 -0.88
C ALA A 91 -3.70 -11.60 -1.75
N ALA A 92 -2.54 -11.92 -1.17
CA ALA A 92 -1.44 -12.58 -1.88
C ALA A 92 -1.87 -13.95 -2.44
N ILE A 93 -2.52 -14.79 -1.62
CA ILE A 93 -3.04 -16.10 -2.06
C ILE A 93 -4.12 -15.93 -3.14
N HIS A 94 -5.03 -14.97 -2.98
CA HIS A 94 -6.11 -14.77 -3.94
C HIS A 94 -5.66 -14.18 -5.27
N CYS A 95 -4.60 -13.38 -5.27
CA CYS A 95 -4.16 -12.65 -6.45
C CYS A 95 -3.04 -13.38 -7.21
N SER A 96 -2.39 -14.39 -6.60
CA SER A 96 -1.30 -15.15 -7.23
C SER A 96 -1.75 -16.13 -8.32
N PHE A 97 -3.06 -16.37 -8.47
CA PHE A 97 -3.68 -17.25 -9.46
C PHE A 97 -4.66 -16.44 -10.34
#